data_AF-A0A368V1R2-F1
#
_entry.id   AF-A0A368V1R2-F1
#
_cell.length_a   1.000
_cell.length_b   1.000
_cell.length_c   1.000
_cell.angle_alpha   90.00
_cell.angle_beta   90.00
_cell.angle_gamma   90.00
#
_symmetry.space_group_name_H-M   'P 1'
#
loop_
_entity.id
_entity.type
_entity.pdbx_description
1 polymer ?
#
loop_
_entity_poly.entity_id
_entity_poly.type
_entity_poly.pdbx_seq_one_letter_code
_entity_poly.pdbx_strand_id
1 'polypeptide(L)' 'MDSLYVLIPIAILFVIIAVGIFLWAVRSDQFEDLERQGMNVLLDDDGPKAASAAKPQQPSDKPDAD' A
#
# COMPACT_ATOMS: atom_id res chain seq x y z
N MET A 1 -29.24 19.93 28.29
CA MET A 1 -27.76 20.00 28.27
C MET A 1 -27.13 18.60 28.35
N ASP A 2 -27.94 17.55 28.16
CA ASP A 2 -27.55 16.17 28.45
C ASP A 2 -26.82 15.48 27.30
N SER A 3 -27.02 15.95 26.06
CA SER A 3 -26.38 15.40 24.87
C SER A 3 -24.85 15.55 24.90
N LEU A 4 -24.33 16.61 25.54
CA LEU A 4 -22.88 16.81 25.68
C LEU A 4 -22.21 15.68 26.47
N TYR A 5 -22.88 15.12 27.48
CA TYR A 5 -22.36 13.99 28.25
C TYR A 5 -22.22 12.71 27.42
N VAL A 6 -23.00 12.58 26.35
CA VAL A 6 -22.89 11.46 25.39
C VAL A 6 -21.91 11.80 24.27
N LEU A 7 -21.86 13.06 23.83
CA LEU A 7 -21.03 13.48 22.71
C LEU A 7 -19.54 13.53 23.05
N ILE A 8 -19.18 13.94 24.28
CA ILE A 8 -17.79 13.98 24.76
C ILE A 8 -17.11 12.59 24.70
N PRO A 9 -17.66 11.52 25.30
CA PRO A 9 -17.02 10.20 25.25
C PRO A 9 -16.97 9.63 23.84
N ILE A 10 -17.98 9.88 23.01
CA ILE A 10 -17.96 9.49 21.59
C ILE A 10 -16.82 10.19 20.85
N ALA A 11 -16.64 11.50 21.05
CA ALA A 11 -15.55 12.25 20.44
C ALA A 11 -14.17 11.71 20.91
N ILE A 12 -14.01 11.41 22.19
CA ILE A 12 -12.78 10.81 22.73
C ILE A 12 -12.50 9.46 22.05
N LEU A 13 -13.54 8.62 21.86
CA LEU A 13 -13.40 7.33 21.18
C LEU A 13 -12.88 7.51 19.74
N PHE A 14 -13.45 8.47 18.99
CA PHE A 14 -12.97 8.78 17.64
C PHE A 14 -11.51 9.25 17.63
N VAL A 15 -11.09 10.08 18.59
CA VAL A 15 -9.70 10.52 18.72
C VAL A 15 -8.77 9.34 19.00
N ILE A 16 -9.15 8.43 19.90
CA ILE A 16 -8.36 7.23 20.20
C ILE A 16 -8.21 6.34 18.95
N ILE A 17 -9.30 6.13 18.20
CA ILE A 17 -9.27 5.36 16.96
C ILE A 17 -8.37 6.05 15.93
N ALA A 18 -8.51 7.36 15.74
CA ALA A 18 -7.69 8.11 14.79
C ALA A 18 -6.20 8.04 15.13
N VAL A 19 -5.85 8.20 16.41
CA VAL A 19 -4.46 8.06 16.89
C VAL A 19 -3.97 6.62 16.69
N GLY A 20 -4.79 5.62 16.97
CA GLY A 20 -4.44 4.20 16.76
C GLY A 20 -4.15 3.89 15.29
N ILE A 21 -5.01 4.35 14.38
CA ILE A 21 -4.80 4.21 12.93
C ILE A 21 -3.53 4.96 12.49
N PHE A 22 -3.33 6.18 12.99
CA PHE A 22 -2.15 6.99 12.66
C PHE A 22 -0.85 6.30 13.08
N LEU A 23 -0.77 5.83 14.33
CA LEU A 23 0.41 5.12 14.83
C LEU A 23 0.63 3.80 14.09
N TRP A 24 -0.43 3.08 13.74
CA TRP A 24 -0.35 1.89 12.91
C TRP A 24 0.20 2.21 11.50
N ALA A 25 -0.29 3.27 10.85
CA ALA A 25 0.18 3.68 9.54
C ALA A 25 1.66 4.09 9.54
N VAL A 26 2.11 4.82 10.58
CA VAL A 26 3.52 5.18 10.78
C VAL A 26 4.40 3.93 10.94
N ARG A 27 3.90 2.92 11.67
CA ARG A 27 4.62 1.65 11.86
C ARG A 27 4.63 0.76 10.62
N SER A 28 3.63 0.90 9.74
CA SER A 28 3.34 0.00 8.62
C SER A 28 4.02 0.38 7.30
N ASP A 29 5.01 1.29 7.31
CA ASP A 29 5.77 1.70 6.12
C ASP A 29 4.90 2.15 4.92
N GLN A 30 3.67 2.61 5.20
CA GLN A 30 2.69 3.02 4.17
C GLN A 30 3.15 4.24 3.35
N PHE A 31 4.24 4.89 3.76
CA PHE A 31 4.84 6.00 3.03
C PHE A 31 5.72 5.50 1.86
N GLU A 32 6.39 4.36 1.99
CA GLU A 32 7.19 3.78 0.89
C GLU A 32 6.32 3.32 -0.29
N ASP A 33 5.09 2.85 -0.02
CA ASP A 33 4.14 2.47 -1.09
C ASP A 33 3.67 3.71 -1.89
N LEU A 34 3.50 4.86 -1.24
CA LEU A 34 3.14 6.12 -1.92
C LEU A 34 4.28 6.63 -2.83
N GLU A 35 5.53 6.50 -2.41
CA GLU A 35 6.69 6.91 -3.21
C GLU A 35 6.85 6.04 -4.47
N ARG A 36 6.63 4.73 -4.34
CA ARG A 36 6.63 3.80 -5.47
C ARG A 36 5.50 4.07 -6.46
N GLN A 37 4.29 4.37 -6.00
CA GLN A 37 3.15 4.69 -6.86
C GLN A 37 3.28 6.09 -7.51
N GLY A 38 3.86 7.07 -6.81
CA GLY A 38 4.10 8.42 -7.31
C GLY A 38 5.07 8.47 -8.49
N MET A 39 6.06 7.57 -8.55
CA MET A 39 6.90 7.43 -9.75
C MET A 39 6.12 6.91 -10.95
N ASN A 40 5.27 5.89 -10.76
CA ASN A 40 4.55 5.28 -11.88
C ASN A 40 3.62 6.27 -12.58
N VAL A 41 2.96 7.18 -11.85
CA VAL A 41 2.06 8.18 -12.45
C VAL A 41 2.80 9.25 -13.28
N LEU A 42 4.05 9.58 -12.94
CA LEU A 42 4.85 10.54 -13.71
C LEU A 42 5.61 9.90 -14.89
N LEU A 43 5.88 8.60 -14.83
CA LEU A 43 6.61 7.85 -15.86
C LEU A 43 5.69 7.12 -16.88
N ASP A 44 4.37 7.10 -16.66
CA ASP A 44 3.40 6.45 -17.56
C ASP A 44 2.91 7.34 -18.72
N ASP A 45 3.36 8.61 -18.82
CA ASP A 45 2.99 9.50 -19.93
C ASP A 45 3.79 9.24 -21.24
N ASP A 46 4.81 8.39 -21.18
CA ASP A 46 5.64 8.04 -22.34
C ASP A 46 5.29 6.65 -22.94
N GLY A 47 4.06 6.54 -23.44
CA GLY A 47 3.68 5.55 -24.47
C GLY A 47 3.25 4.16 -23.98
N PRO A 48 2.60 3.37 -24.85
CA PRO A 48 1.96 2.12 -24.48
C PRO A 48 3.00 1.07 -24.09
N LYS A 49 3.20 0.85 -22.80
CA LYS A 49 3.85 -0.38 -22.30
C LYS A 49 2.88 -1.56 -22.41
N ALA A 50 2.61 -1.95 -23.65
CA ALA A 50 2.37 -3.36 -23.91
C ALA A 50 3.63 -4.12 -23.49
N ALA A 51 3.45 -5.10 -22.59
CA ALA A 51 4.32 -6.25 -22.38
C ALA A 51 5.82 -5.97 -22.13
N SER A 52 6.28 -6.20 -20.90
CA SER A 52 7.45 -7.05 -20.58
C SER A 52 8.21 -6.53 -19.35
N ALA A 53 8.08 -7.25 -18.23
CA ALA A 53 9.16 -7.59 -17.30
C ALA A 53 8.53 -8.29 -16.09
N ALA A 54 8.82 -9.53 -15.73
CA ALA A 54 9.47 -10.63 -16.40
C ALA A 54 9.00 -11.86 -15.60
N LYS A 55 8.46 -12.86 -16.28
CA LYS A 55 8.53 -14.23 -15.79
C LYS A 55 9.87 -14.78 -16.26
N PRO A 56 10.79 -15.14 -15.37
CA PRO A 56 11.73 -16.21 -15.66
C PRO A 56 11.64 -17.26 -14.54
N GLN A 57 10.70 -18.19 -14.69
CA GLN A 57 10.93 -19.54 -14.23
C GLN A 57 11.13 -20.42 -15.45
N GLN A 58 12.37 -20.51 -15.89
CA GLN A 58 12.90 -21.74 -16.42
C GLN A 58 14.36 -21.85 -15.98
N PRO A 59 14.63 -22.80 -15.07
CA PRO A 59 15.76 -23.68 -15.24
C PRO A 59 15.30 -25.15 -15.15
N SER A 60 16.12 -26.04 -15.70
CA SER A 60 16.07 -27.53 -15.61
C SER A 60 14.87 -28.21 -16.31
N ASP A 61 15.01 -29.14 -17.25
CA ASP A 61 16.08 -30.12 -17.47
C ASP A 61 16.18 -30.49 -18.95
N LYS A 62 17.42 -30.50 -19.47
CA LYS A 62 17.81 -31.38 -20.57
C LYS A 62 19.01 -32.18 -20.09
N PRO A 63 18.86 -33.50 -19.93
CA PRO A 63 19.92 -34.45 -20.19
C PRO A 63 19.50 -35.33 -21.37
N ASP A 64 20.29 -35.20 -22.44
CA ASP A 64 20.84 -36.24 -23.33
C ASP A 64 20.04 -37.49 -23.77
N ALA A 65 20.35 -37.86 -25.02
CA ALA A 65 20.24 -39.17 -25.69
C ALA A 65 18.88 -39.60 -26.28
N ASP A 66 18.74 -39.53 -27.61
CA ASP A 66 19.01 -40.66 -28.54
C ASP A 66 19.14 -40.16 -29.99
#